data_AF-A0A1C6F703-F1
#
_entry.id   AF-A0A1C6F703-F1
#
_cell.length_a   1.000
_cell.length_b   1.000
_cell.length_c   1.000
_cell.angle_alpha   90.00
_cell.angle_beta   90.00
_cell.angle_gamma   90.00
#
_symmetry.space_group_name_H-M   'P 1'
#
loop_
_entity.id
_entity.type
_entity.pdbx_description
1 polymer ?
#
loop_
_entity_poly.entity_id
_entity_poly.type
_entity_poly.pdbx_seq_one_letter_code
_entity_poly.pdbx_strand_id
1 'polypeptide(L)'
;MEFYQSQENQQREVMPVEENRGSDQCHGMIHVVKKGDTLYKIARMHHVSVSELMYVNPYVNVYQLQPGDEICVPVSNPQNL
;
A
#
# COMPACT_ATOMS: atom_id res chain seq x y z
N MET A 1 -18.99 -6.73 -53.43
CA MET A 1 -17.81 -7.57 -53.15
C MET A 1 -16.77 -6.61 -52.59
N GLU A 2 -16.40 -6.55 -51.31
CA GLU A 2 -16.72 -7.25 -50.07
C GLU A 2 -16.57 -6.24 -48.92
N PHE A 3 -17.32 -6.45 -47.84
CA PHE A 3 -17.14 -5.83 -46.51
C PHE A 3 -15.89 -6.41 -45.80
N TYR A 4 -15.48 -5.78 -44.68
CA TYR A 4 -14.42 -6.12 -43.69
C TYR A 4 -12.99 -5.70 -44.10
N GLN A 5 -12.24 -4.88 -43.36
CA GLN A 5 -12.04 -4.76 -41.90
C GLN A 5 -11.74 -3.27 -41.60
N SER A 6 -12.43 -2.49 -40.75
CA SER A 6 -12.60 -2.54 -39.29
C SER A 6 -11.30 -2.58 -38.46
N GLN A 7 -11.18 -1.59 -37.56
CA GLN A 7 -10.29 -1.50 -36.38
C GLN A 7 -8.87 -0.93 -36.58
N GLU A 8 -8.73 0.38 -36.75
CA GLU A 8 -7.54 1.07 -36.21
C GLU A 8 -7.73 1.20 -34.69
N ASN A 9 -7.26 0.17 -33.98
CA ASN A 9 -6.87 0.16 -32.56
C ASN A 9 -7.58 1.15 -31.65
N GLN A 10 -8.78 0.76 -31.25
CA GLN A 10 -9.33 1.04 -29.93
C GLN A 10 -8.33 0.62 -28.82
N GLN A 11 -8.25 1.42 -27.75
CA GLN A 11 -7.49 1.24 -26.49
C GLN A 11 -6.00 1.64 -26.48
N ARG A 12 -5.72 2.87 -26.03
CA ARG A 12 -5.49 3.11 -24.59
C ARG A 12 -5.99 4.50 -24.22
N GLU A 13 -7.13 4.54 -23.56
CA GLU A 13 -7.49 5.66 -22.71
C GLU A 13 -6.30 5.89 -21.76
N VAL A 14 -5.83 7.14 -21.69
CA VAL A 14 -4.99 7.59 -20.58
C VAL A 14 -5.84 7.46 -19.32
N MET A 15 -5.82 6.28 -18.70
CA MET A 15 -6.32 6.13 -17.35
C MET A 15 -5.49 7.07 -16.45
N PRO A 16 -6.13 7.88 -15.58
CA PRO A 16 -5.37 8.53 -14.54
C PRO A 16 -4.77 7.41 -13.70
N VAL A 17 -3.44 7.37 -13.60
CA VAL A 17 -2.74 6.45 -12.68
C VAL A 17 -2.98 6.92 -11.24
N GLU A 18 -4.21 6.75 -10.76
CA GLU A 18 -4.60 6.79 -9.35
C GLU A 18 -4.70 5.37 -8.79
N GLU A 19 -3.64 4.58 -8.95
CA GLU A 19 -3.54 3.30 -8.25
C GLU A 19 -2.07 3.05 -7.91
N ASN A 20 -1.77 3.05 -6.61
CA ASN A 20 -0.47 2.79 -5.98
C ASN A 20 0.54 3.96 -5.87
N ARG A 21 0.19 5.01 -5.12
CA ARG A 21 1.17 5.92 -4.49
C ARG A 21 1.13 5.85 -2.96
N GLY A 22 0.81 4.68 -2.41
CA GLY A 22 0.75 4.49 -0.96
C GLY A 22 2.13 4.57 -0.30
N SER A 23 3.14 3.92 -0.89
CA SER A 23 4.46 3.76 -0.26
C SER A 23 5.50 4.82 -0.64
N ASP A 24 5.32 5.57 -1.73
CA ASP A 24 6.31 6.54 -2.24
C ASP A 24 6.60 7.71 -1.27
N GLN A 25 5.73 7.94 -0.29
CA GLN A 25 5.89 9.01 0.71
C GLN A 25 5.88 8.47 2.15
N CYS A 26 6.44 7.28 2.36
CA CYS A 26 6.67 6.82 3.73
C CYS A 26 7.73 7.67 4.42
N HIS A 27 7.29 8.56 5.31
CA HIS A 27 8.18 9.30 6.21
C HIS A 27 8.58 8.43 7.40
N GLY A 28 9.29 7.33 7.09
CA GLY A 28 9.52 6.23 8.01
C GLY A 28 10.31 5.09 7.39
N MET A 29 10.14 3.89 7.94
CA MET A 29 10.69 2.65 7.40
C MET A 29 9.58 1.84 6.71
N ILE A 30 9.88 1.23 5.58
CA ILE A 30 8.98 0.24 4.96
C ILE A 30 9.21 -1.13 5.59
N HIS A 31 8.15 -1.73 6.12
CA HIS A 31 8.11 -3.13 6.53
C HIS A 31 7.38 -3.95 5.46
N VAL A 32 8.10 -4.86 4.80
CA VAL A 32 7.50 -5.82 3.87
C VAL A 32 6.91 -6.98 4.68
N VAL A 33 5.60 -7.16 4.55
CA VAL A 33 4.84 -8.17 5.29
C VAL A 33 5.33 -9.58 4.95
N LYS A 34 5.54 -10.38 5.99
CA LYS A 34 5.92 -11.80 5.89
C LYS A 34 4.78 -12.70 6.32
N LYS A 35 4.86 -13.99 5.96
CA LYS A 35 3.88 -15.00 6.38
C LYS A 35 3.77 -15.02 7.92
N GLY A 36 2.56 -14.78 8.42
CA GLY A 36 2.25 -14.79 9.86
C GLY A 36 2.41 -13.45 10.55
N ASP A 37 2.81 -12.40 9.83
CA ASP A 37 2.72 -11.03 10.32
C ASP A 37 1.25 -10.62 10.53
N THR A 38 1.05 -9.75 11.51
CA THR A 38 -0.19 -9.03 11.73
C THR A 38 0.18 -7.60 12.05
N LEU A 39 -0.73 -6.63 11.84
CA LEU A 39 -0.49 -5.24 12.23
C LEU A 39 -0.09 -5.09 13.70
N TYR A 40 -0.68 -5.91 14.58
CA TYR A 40 -0.29 -5.93 15.99
C TYR A 40 1.18 -6.35 16.20
N LYS A 41 1.64 -7.40 15.51
CA LYS A 41 3.03 -7.85 15.60
C LYS A 41 4.00 -6.82 15.02
N ILE A 42 3.65 -6.20 13.90
CA ILE A 42 4.44 -5.15 13.27
C ILE A 42 4.55 -3.95 14.22
N ALA A 43 3.42 -3.47 14.75
CA ALA A 43 3.38 -2.37 15.72
C ALA A 43 4.28 -2.63 16.95
N ARG A 44 4.16 -3.83 17.52
CA ARG A 44 4.98 -4.28 18.67
C ARG A 44 6.47 -4.35 18.34
N MET A 45 6.83 -4.84 17.16
CA MET A 45 8.22 -4.96 16.71
C MET A 45 8.90 -3.60 16.56
N HIS A 46 8.14 -2.61 16.08
CA HIS A 46 8.65 -1.27 15.77
C HIS A 46 8.35 -0.22 16.84
N HIS A 47 7.80 -0.63 17.98
CA HIS A 47 7.47 0.28 19.10
C HIS A 47 6.56 1.46 18.67
N VAL A 48 5.57 1.18 17.83
CA VAL A 48 4.51 2.11 17.42
C VAL A 48 3.15 1.54 17.80
N SER A 49 2.12 2.37 17.86
CA SER A 49 0.76 1.90 18.06
C SER A 49 0.16 1.34 16.76
N VAL A 50 -0.80 0.41 16.90
CA VAL A 50 -1.58 -0.09 15.74
C VAL A 50 -2.35 1.06 15.09
N SER A 51 -2.86 2.00 15.89
CA SER A 51 -3.53 3.20 15.41
C SER A 51 -2.66 4.09 14.53
N GLU A 52 -1.39 4.28 14.88
CA GLU A 52 -0.45 5.05 14.05
C GLU A 52 -0.17 4.34 12.73
N LEU A 53 0.03 3.01 12.76
CA LEU A 53 0.17 2.23 11.52
C LEU A 53 -1.07 2.35 10.64
N MET A 54 -2.27 2.26 11.20
CA MET A 54 -3.50 2.43 10.41
C MET A 54 -3.62 3.85 9.83
N TYR A 55 -3.27 4.86 10.62
CA TYR A 55 -3.36 6.25 10.22
C TYR A 55 -2.45 6.60 9.03
N VAL A 56 -1.21 6.10 9.04
CA VAL A 56 -0.22 6.38 7.98
C VAL A 56 -0.31 5.42 6.79
N ASN A 57 -1.15 4.38 6.86
CA ASN A 57 -1.37 3.43 5.77
C ASN A 57 -2.86 3.36 5.34
N PRO A 58 -3.49 4.48 4.94
CA PRO A 58 -4.91 4.50 4.57
C PRO A 58 -5.22 3.66 3.31
N TYR A 59 -4.19 3.29 2.56
CA TYR A 59 -4.27 2.48 1.35
C TYR A 59 -4.19 0.97 1.61
N VAL A 60 -3.86 0.54 2.83
CA VAL A 60 -3.73 -0.89 3.15
C VAL A 60 -5.04 -1.42 3.72
N ASN A 61 -5.55 -2.51 3.14
CA ASN A 61 -6.61 -3.27 3.78
C ASN A 61 -6.05 -4.11 4.93
N VAL A 62 -6.14 -3.55 6.14
CA VAL A 62 -5.64 -4.12 7.39
C VAL A 62 -6.23 -5.50 7.75
N TYR A 63 -7.43 -5.82 7.23
CA TYR A 63 -8.09 -7.10 7.46
C TYR A 63 -7.68 -8.18 6.46
N GLN A 64 -6.95 -7.81 5.41
CA GLN A 64 -6.55 -8.71 4.32
C GLN A 64 -5.04 -8.62 4.04
N LEU A 65 -4.23 -8.36 5.06
CA LEU A 65 -2.78 -8.23 4.93
C LEU A 65 -2.15 -9.50 4.31
N GLN A 66 -1.44 -9.34 3.20
CA GLN A 66 -0.79 -10.42 2.44
C GLN A 66 0.74 -10.34 2.55
N PRO A 67 1.45 -11.48 2.52
CA PRO A 67 2.89 -11.48 2.34
C PRO A 67 3.30 -10.72 1.07
N GLY A 68 4.23 -9.79 1.19
CA GLY A 68 4.66 -8.90 0.12
C GLY A 68 4.05 -7.49 0.19
N ASP A 69 2.99 -7.27 0.96
CA ASP A 69 2.45 -5.93 1.19
C ASP A 69 3.50 -5.03 1.86
N GLU A 70 3.49 -3.75 1.51
CA GLU A 70 4.35 -2.74 2.12
C GLU A 70 3.58 -1.93 3.16
N ILE A 71 4.06 -1.99 4.41
CA ILE A 71 3.56 -1.16 5.52
C ILE A 71 4.57 -0.05 5.79
N CYS A 72 4.14 1.20 5.71
CA CYS A 72 4.90 2.32 6.24
C CYS A 72 4.85 2.31 7.77
N VAL A 73 6.03 2.32 8.39
CA VAL A 73 6.20 2.40 9.83
C VAL A 73 6.79 3.79 10.14
N PRO A 74 6.05 4.68 10.82
CA PRO A 74 6.54 6.01 11.13
C PRO A 74 7.68 5.92 12.15
N VAL A 75 8.66 6.83 12.06
CA VAL A 75 9.65 6.99 13.13
C VAL A 75 8.93 7.66 14.31
N SER A 76 8.52 6.89 15.32
CA SER A 76 7.96 7.46 16.54
C SER A 76 9.06 8.21 17.30
N ASN A 77 8.92 9.53 17.44
CA ASN A 77 9.70 10.26 18.42
C ASN A 77 9.14 9.86 19.81
N PRO A 78 9.94 9.30 20.74
CA PRO A 78 9.42 8.69 21.98
C PRO A 78 8.70 9.64 22.96
N GLN A 79 8.48 10.90 22.61
CA GLN A 79 8.00 11.95 23.51
C GLN A 79 6.47 12.04 23.66
N ASN A 80 5.69 11.19 22.99
CA ASN A 80 4.22 11.23 23.00
C ASN A 80 3.54 9.95 23.55
N LEU A 81 4.22 9.19 24.41
CA LEU A 81 3.65 8.04 25.13
C LEU A 81 3.46 8.32 26.62
#